data_AF-A0A6L3X897-F1
#
_entry.id   AF-A0A6L3X897-F1
#
_cell.length_a   1.000
_cell.length_b   1.000
_cell.length_c   1.000
_cell.angle_alpha   90.00
_cell.angle_beta   90.00
_cell.angle_gamma   90.00
#
_symmetry.space_group_name_H-M   'P 1'
#
loop_
_entity.id
_entity.type
_entity.pdbx_description
1 polymer ?
#
loop_
_entity_poly.entity_id
_entity_poly.type
_entity_poly.pdbx_seq_one_letter_code
_entity_poly.pdbx_strand_id
1 'polypeptide(L)'
;EFFSGLFPRLNRQGDPLWFRATYNPVFNSDGQLYKIVKFATDVTADVLRTQREQEAAVHAWDMAVQTRESAQNGANVIENSILMI
;
A
#
# COMPACT_ATOMS: atom_id res chain seq x y z
N GLU A 1 27.66 5.67 7.87
CA GLU A 1 26.25 6.04 7.66
C GLU A 1 25.41 4.77 7.77
N PHE A 2 24.25 4.82 8.43
CA PHE A 2 23.37 3.67 8.62
C PHE A 2 22.25 3.73 7.60
N PHE A 3 21.97 2.62 6.92
CA PHE A 3 20.91 2.58 5.91
C PHE A 3 19.71 1.81 6.46
N SER A 4 18.56 2.47 6.59
CA SER A 4 17.31 1.88 7.07
C SER A 4 16.17 2.12 6.10
N GLY A 5 15.28 1.15 5.94
CA GLY A 5 14.12 1.28 5.05
C GLY A 5 13.20 0.07 5.04
N LEU A 6 12.18 0.17 4.19
CA LEU A 6 11.27 -0.93 3.84
C LEU A 6 11.70 -1.50 2.50
N PHE A 7 11.95 -2.80 2.44
CA PHE A 7 12.47 -3.47 1.25
C PHE A 7 11.57 -4.62 0.84
N PRO A 8 11.02 -4.59 -0.40
CA PRO A 8 10.31 -5.73 -0.94
C PRO A 8 11.30 -6.84 -1.32
N ARG A 9 10.88 -8.09 -1.17
CA ARG A 9 11.63 -9.30 -1.54
C ARG A 9 10.66 -10.40 -1.95
N LEU A 10 11.06 -11.27 -2.87
CA LEU A 10 10.32 -12.51 -3.14
C LEU A 10 10.93 -13.67 -2.34
N ASN A 11 10.09 -14.51 -1.76
CA ASN A 11 10.53 -15.78 -1.18
C ASN A 11 10.83 -16.80 -2.30
N ARG A 12 11.23 -18.03 -1.94
CA ARG A 12 11.56 -19.09 -2.91
C ARG A 12 10.34 -19.57 -3.72
N GLN A 13 9.14 -19.37 -3.19
CA GLN A 13 7.86 -19.69 -3.82
C GLN A 13 7.34 -18.56 -4.71
N GLY A 14 7.95 -17.37 -4.67
CA GLY A 14 7.54 -16.20 -5.43
C GLY A 14 6.60 -15.26 -4.68
N ASP A 15 6.31 -15.51 -3.39
CA ASP A 15 5.43 -14.65 -2.61
C ASP A 15 6.13 -13.35 -2.20
N PRO A 16 5.42 -12.22 -2.21
CA PRO A 16 5.97 -10.94 -1.76
C PRO A 16 6.14 -10.91 -0.25
N LEU A 17 7.35 -10.53 0.18
CA LEU A 17 7.73 -10.24 1.54
C LEU A 17 8.18 -8.79 1.66
N TRP A 18 7.89 -8.19 2.80
CA TRP A 18 8.33 -6.85 3.15
C TRP A 18 9.19 -6.89 4.39
N PHE A 19 10.43 -6.41 4.27
CA PHE A 19 11.35 -6.32 5.40
C PHE A 19 11.58 -4.86 5.76
N ARG A 20 11.28 -4.51 7.01
CA ARG A 20 11.86 -3.31 7.61
C ARG A 20 13.25 -3.69 8.09
N ALA A 21 14.28 -3.07 7.52
CA ALA A 21 15.64 -3.45 7.83
C ALA A 21 16.58 -2.27 7.98
N THR A 22 17.62 -2.48 8.79
CA THR A 22 18.77 -1.58 8.93
C THR A 22 20.05 -2.35 8.64
N TYR A 23 20.94 -1.75 7.85
CA TYR A 23 22.25 -2.26 7.50
C TYR A 23 23.33 -1.49 8.26
N ASN A 24 24.04 -2.21 9.12
CA ASN A 24 25.04 -1.64 10.03
C ASN A 24 26.44 -2.14 9.64
N PRO A 25 27.33 -1.27 9.14
CA PRO A 25 28.71 -1.65 8.88
C PRO A 25 29.45 -1.88 10.20
N VAL A 26 30.29 -2.92 10.22
CA VAL A 26 31.19 -3.26 11.32
C VAL A 26 32.62 -3.14 10.81
N PHE A 27 33.44 -2.38 11.53
CA PHE A 27 34.82 -2.11 11.19
C PHE A 27 35.77 -2.91 12.09
N ASN A 28 36.93 -3.29 11.58
CA ASN A 28 37.99 -3.92 12.37
C ASN A 28 38.79 -2.87 13.18
N SER A 29 39.82 -3.32 13.92
CA SER A 29 40.71 -2.45 14.70
C SER A 29 41.43 -1.39 13.87
N ASP A 30 41.65 -1.67 12.58
CA ASP A 30 42.33 -0.78 11.63
C ASP A 30 41.36 0.19 10.95
N GLY A 31 40.09 0.21 11.36
CA GLY A 31 39.04 1.06 10.79
C GLY A 31 38.55 0.61 9.41
N GLN A 32 38.96 -0.56 8.93
CA GLN A 32 38.54 -1.10 7.65
C GLN A 32 37.20 -1.83 7.76
N LEU A 33 36.35 -1.70 6.75
CA LEU A 33 35.06 -2.39 6.71
C LEU A 33 35.29 -3.90 6.72
N TYR A 34 34.81 -4.56 7.77
CA TYR A 34 34.96 -6.00 7.97
C TYR A 34 33.71 -6.76 7.54
N LYS A 35 32.50 -6.27 7.90
CA LYS A 35 31.22 -6.88 7.51
C LYS A 35 30.07 -5.89 7.58
N ILE A 36 28.94 -6.25 6.98
CA ILE A 36 27.65 -5.55 7.14
C ILE A 36 26.69 -6.49 7.86
N VAL A 37 26.14 -6.04 8.98
CA VAL A 37 25.10 -6.76 9.72
C VAL A 37 23.74 -6.18 9.36
N LYS A 38 22.82 -7.03 8.91
CA LYS A 38 21.44 -6.66 8.62
C LYS A 38 20.53 -7.09 9.77
N PHE A 39 19.85 -6.12 10.37
CA PHE A 39 18.72 -6.39 11.24
C PHE A 39 17.44 -6.21 10.43
N ALA A 40 16.60 -7.23 10.36
CA ALA A 40 15.39 -7.21 9.53
C ALA A 40 14.22 -7.78 10.31
N THR A 41 13.07 -7.11 10.23
CA THR A 41 11.79 -7.60 10.72
C THR A 41 10.88 -7.80 9.53
N ASP A 42 10.26 -8.96 9.44
CA ASP A 42 9.19 -9.22 8.48
C ASP A 42 7.95 -8.41 8.90
N VAL A 43 7.52 -7.51 8.02
CA VAL A 43 6.35 -6.64 8.21
C VAL A 43 5.31 -6.86 7.11
N THR A 44 5.37 -8.01 6.42
CA THR A 44 4.47 -8.36 5.32
C THR A 44 3.02 -8.31 5.77
N ALA A 45 2.71 -8.84 6.96
CA ALA A 45 1.35 -8.85 7.50
C ALA A 45 0.78 -7.43 7.70
N ASP A 46 1.60 -6.50 8.19
CA ASP A 46 1.19 -5.10 8.38
C ASP A 46 0.96 -4.40 7.04
N VAL A 47 1.88 -4.58 6.08
CA VAL A 47 1.74 -4.01 4.73
C VAL A 47 0.47 -4.51 4.06
N LEU A 48 0.21 -5.82 4.10
CA LEU A 48 -1.00 -6.41 3.53
C LEU A 48 -2.28 -6.00 4.27
N ARG A 49 -2.21 -5.69 5.58
CA ARG A 49 -3.35 -5.14 6.32
C ARG A 49 -3.66 -3.73 5.82
N THR A 50 -2.66 -2.83 5.80
CA THR A 50 -2.85 -1.46 5.32
C THR A 50 -3.32 -1.42 3.87
N GLN A 51 -2.78 -2.29 3.02
CA GLN A 51 -3.19 -2.34 1.62
C GLN A 51 -4.67 -2.75 1.46
N ARG A 52 -5.13 -3.76 2.20
CA ARG A 52 -6.55 -4.15 2.22
C ARG A 52 -7.47 -3.07 2.75
N GLU A 53 -7.05 -2.34 3.79
CA GLU A 53 -7.81 -1.21 4.34
C GLU A 53 -7.95 -0.09 3.30
N GLN A 54 -6.88 0.23 2.58
CA GLN A 54 -6.90 1.22 1.50
C GLN A 54 -7.81 0.78 0.34
N GLU A 55 -7.71 -0.48 -0.09
CA GLU A 55 -8.56 -1.04 -1.15
C GLU A 55 -10.04 -0.97 -0.77
N ALA A 56 -10.40 -1.31 0.46
CA ALA A 56 -11.76 -1.22 0.95
C ALA A 56 -12.28 0.23 0.96
N ALA A 57 -11.44 1.19 1.38
CA ALA A 57 -11.79 2.61 1.38
C ALA A 57 -12.01 3.15 -0.04
N VAL A 58 -11.15 2.78 -1.00
CA VAL A 58 -11.30 3.16 -2.41
C VAL A 58 -12.60 2.57 -2.98
N HIS A 59 -12.86 1.29 -2.73
CA HIS A 59 -14.08 0.63 -3.22
C HIS A 59 -15.36 1.28 -2.65
N ALA A 60 -15.37 1.64 -1.37
CA ALA A 60 -16.48 2.36 -0.76
C ALA A 60 -16.71 3.74 -1.41
N TRP A 61 -15.62 4.44 -1.73
CA TRP A 61 -15.70 5.73 -2.41
C TRP A 61 -16.29 5.60 -3.82
N ASP A 62 -15.81 4.64 -4.61
CA ASP A 62 -16.32 4.38 -5.98
C ASP A 62 -17.83 4.09 -5.97
N MET A 63 -18.29 3.23 -5.06
CA MET A 63 -19.72 2.93 -4.91
C MET A 63 -20.54 4.17 -4.55
N ALA A 64 -20.03 5.04 -3.66
CA ALA A 64 -20.71 6.27 -3.28
C ALA A 64 -20.80 7.27 -4.46
N VAL A 65 -19.75 7.36 -5.27
CA VAL A 65 -19.73 8.17 -6.49
C VAL A 65 -20.74 7.63 -7.51
N GLN A 66 -20.74 6.33 -7.79
CA GLN A 66 -21.69 5.69 -8.72
C GLN A 66 -23.14 5.85 -8.27
N THR A 67 -23.40 5.69 -6.97
CA THR A 67 -24.75 5.88 -6.41
C THR A 67 -25.21 7.32 -6.59
N ARG A 68 -24.33 8.30 -6.34
CA ARG A 68 -24.63 9.72 -6.54
C ARG A 68 -24.96 10.03 -8.00
N GLU A 69 -24.15 9.53 -8.92
CA GLU A 69 -24.35 9.72 -10.36
C GLU A 69 -25.66 9.09 -10.81
N SER A 70 -25.96 7.87 -10.38
CA SER A 70 -27.22 7.18 -10.71
C SER A 70 -28.44 7.94 -10.18
N ALA A 71 -28.36 8.49 -8.97
CA ALA A 71 -29.43 9.30 -8.39
C ALA A 71 -29.64 10.62 -9.17
N GLN A 72 -28.57 11.29 -9.58
CA GLN A 72 -28.65 12.50 -10.43
C GLN A 72 -29.26 12.19 -11.79
N ASN A 73 -28.83 11.09 -12.43
CA ASN A 73 -29.39 10.66 -13.70
C ASN A 73 -30.88 10.34 -13.57
N GLY A 74 -31.28 9.65 -12.50
CA GLY A 74 -32.70 9.38 -12.22
C GLY A 74 -33.53 10.66 -12.03
N ALA A 75 -33.00 11.64 -11.29
CA ALA A 75 -33.65 12.94 -11.11
C ALA A 75 -33.84 13.67 -12.44
N ASN A 76 -32.80 13.72 -13.27
CA ASN A 76 -32.85 14.37 -14.58
C ASN A 76 -33.86 13.69 -15.52
N VAL A 77 -33.95 12.37 -15.50
CA VAL A 77 -34.93 11.63 -16.32
C VAL A 77 -36.37 11.98 -15.92
N ILE A 78 -36.64 12.09 -14.62
CA ILE A 78 -37.97 12.49 -14.11
C ILE A 78 -38.28 13.94 -14.51
N GLU A 79 -37.33 14.86 -14.30
CA GLU A 79 -37.49 16.28 -14.66
C GLU A 79 -37.79 16.45 -16.15
N ASN A 80 -37.01 15.80 -17.02
CA ASN A 80 -37.21 15.83 -18.46
C ASN A 80 -38.55 15.20 -18.89
N SER A 81 -39.03 14.19 -18.17
CA SER A 81 -40.33 13.56 -18.48
C SER A 81 -41.51 14.47 -18.17
N ILE A 82 -41.40 15.32 -17.14
CA ILE A 82 -42.44 16.31 -16.79
C ILE A 82 -42.46 17.45 -17.82
N LEU A 83 -41.29 17.85 -18.33
CA LEU A 83 -41.16 18.92 -19.33
C LEU A 83 -41.58 18.51 -20.75
N MET A 84 -41.73 17.21 -21.02
CA MET A 84 -42.19 16.68 -22.32
C MET A 84 -43.71 16.53 -22.44
N ILE A 85 -44.48 16.82 -21.37
CA ILE A 85 -45.95 16.83 -21.34
C ILE A 85 -46.43 18.28 -21.49
#